data_AF-A0A1X1IFU5-F1
#
_entry.id   AF-A0A1X1IFU5-F1
#
_cell.length_a   1.000
_cell.length_b   1.000
_cell.length_c   1.000
_cell.angle_alpha   90.00
_cell.angle_beta   90.00
_cell.angle_gamma   90.00
#
_symmetry.space_group_name_H-M   'P 1'
#
loop_
_entity.id
_entity.type
_entity.pdbx_description
1 polymer ?
#
loop_
_entity_poly.entity_id
_entity_poly.type
_entity_poly.pdbx_seq_one_letter_code
_entity_poly.pdbx_strand_id
1 'polypeptide(L)'
;MIFQAQINSSVSRPVTIEDICPNCKKPTNPHLVNSSYFSLGEDKTSLVLTFRCLGCKHFWTEEFIAARYSLDSYNYEYEIEHIKVIPNLPSDIPISDDVEIVSPIGKQIYVQALKAEHEQLDHIAGIGYRKALEFFVKDFSIVTNPDDEDKIIKMSLKQVIEKYIKDEDLKTFALASAYIGNDEGHYYRNNPDKDFTDLKKYLHGAIRYIEMKLNFLDAQELVNRSKKS
;
A
#
# COMPACT_ATOMS: atom_id res chain seq x y z
N MET A 1 -20.39 -19.18 7.57
CA MET A 1 -21.86 -19.18 7.40
C MET A 1 -22.20 -19.24 5.92
N ILE A 2 -23.31 -19.88 5.54
CA ILE A 2 -23.69 -20.10 4.14
C ILE A 2 -24.88 -19.21 3.79
N PHE A 3 -24.78 -18.43 2.71
CA PHE A 3 -25.84 -17.58 2.18
C PHE A 3 -26.09 -17.89 0.70
N GLN A 4 -27.29 -17.60 0.19
CA GLN A 4 -27.60 -17.74 -1.24
C GLN A 4 -27.29 -16.43 -1.96
N ALA A 5 -26.32 -16.46 -2.88
CA ALA A 5 -26.02 -15.35 -3.78
C ALA A 5 -26.80 -15.53 -5.09
N GLN A 6 -27.56 -14.52 -5.50
CA GLN A 6 -28.22 -14.53 -6.81
C GLN A 6 -27.20 -14.26 -7.91
N ILE A 7 -27.13 -15.14 -8.91
CA ILE A 7 -26.27 -14.97 -10.09
C ILE A 7 -27.07 -14.35 -11.25
N ASN A 8 -28.34 -14.72 -11.38
CA ASN A 8 -29.29 -14.11 -12.30
C ASN A 8 -30.72 -14.27 -11.76
N SER A 9 -31.73 -13.93 -12.56
CA SER A 9 -33.15 -14.02 -12.19
C SER A 9 -33.62 -15.41 -11.75
N SER A 10 -32.92 -16.46 -12.16
CA SER A 10 -33.36 -17.86 -12.03
C SER A 10 -32.35 -18.74 -11.30
N VAL A 11 -31.10 -18.28 -11.14
CA VAL A 11 -30.00 -19.07 -10.57
C VAL A 11 -29.43 -18.39 -9.35
N SER A 12 -29.36 -19.13 -8.24
CA SER A 12 -28.59 -18.80 -7.06
C SER A 12 -27.60 -19.91 -6.71
N ARG A 13 -26.57 -19.56 -5.94
CA ARG A 13 -25.59 -20.51 -5.43
C ARG A 13 -25.19 -20.17 -4.00
N PRO A 14 -24.81 -21.18 -3.19
CA PRO A 14 -24.32 -20.95 -1.85
C PRO A 14 -22.94 -20.26 -1.88
N VAL A 15 -22.77 -19.25 -1.03
CA VAL A 15 -21.48 -18.60 -0.74
C VAL A 15 -21.19 -18.69 0.75
N THR A 16 -19.90 -18.79 1.09
CA THR A 16 -19.45 -18.85 2.49
C THR A 16 -18.91 -17.51 2.93
N ILE A 17 -19.43 -17.00 4.06
CA ILE A 17 -18.97 -15.78 4.73
C ILE A 17 -18.43 -16.13 6.11
N GLU A 18 -17.41 -15.40 6.57
CA GLU A 18 -16.86 -15.53 7.92
C GLU A 18 -17.92 -15.24 9.00
N ASP A 19 -17.85 -15.93 10.13
CA ASP A 19 -18.75 -15.76 11.27
C ASP A 19 -18.32 -14.63 12.22
N ILE A 20 -17.39 -13.76 11.78
CA ILE A 20 -16.88 -12.61 12.53
C ILE A 20 -17.27 -11.32 11.82
N CYS A 21 -17.85 -10.35 12.54
CA CYS A 21 -18.18 -9.06 11.96
C CYS A 21 -16.91 -8.27 11.62
N PRO A 22 -16.74 -7.76 10.37
CA PRO A 22 -15.55 -7.01 9.99
C PRO A 22 -15.45 -5.65 10.71
N ASN A 23 -16.57 -5.10 11.19
CA ASN A 23 -16.61 -3.80 11.86
C ASN A 23 -16.27 -3.89 13.35
N CYS A 24 -16.91 -4.80 14.10
CA CYS A 24 -16.71 -4.90 15.55
C CYS A 24 -15.84 -6.08 16.01
N LYS A 25 -15.40 -6.93 15.07
CA LYS A 25 -14.55 -8.11 15.30
C LYS A 25 -15.10 -9.13 16.29
N LYS A 26 -16.42 -9.16 16.49
CA LYS A 26 -17.12 -10.13 17.34
C LYS A 26 -17.81 -11.19 16.48
N PRO A 27 -17.99 -12.42 16.99
CA PRO A 27 -18.84 -13.42 16.37
C PRO A 27 -20.22 -12.84 16.04
N THR A 28 -20.74 -13.13 14.86
CA THR A 28 -22.00 -12.56 14.39
C THR A 28 -22.78 -13.57 13.57
N ASN A 29 -24.11 -13.49 13.67
CA ASN A 29 -25.03 -14.05 12.70
C ASN A 29 -25.58 -12.87 11.89
N PRO A 30 -24.97 -12.53 10.74
CA PRO A 30 -25.34 -11.36 9.97
C PRO A 30 -26.72 -11.52 9.37
N HIS A 31 -27.45 -10.43 9.36
CA HIS A 31 -28.66 -10.33 8.56
C HIS A 31 -28.28 -9.99 7.12
N LEU A 32 -28.63 -10.85 6.16
CA LEU A 32 -28.52 -10.53 4.74
C LEU A 32 -29.58 -9.47 4.39
N VAL A 33 -29.12 -8.27 4.05
CA VAL A 33 -29.98 -7.12 3.75
C VAL A 33 -30.32 -7.07 2.27
N ASN A 34 -29.34 -7.34 1.42
CA ASN A 34 -29.48 -7.30 -0.02
C ASN A 34 -28.55 -8.31 -0.70
N SER A 35 -28.98 -8.85 -1.83
CA SER A 35 -28.15 -9.59 -2.77
C SER A 35 -28.47 -9.06 -4.17
N SER A 36 -27.45 -8.62 -4.89
CA SER A 36 -27.59 -8.10 -6.26
C SER A 36 -26.47 -8.65 -7.15
N TYR A 37 -26.69 -8.60 -8.45
CA TYR A 37 -25.75 -9.11 -9.44
C TYR A 37 -25.64 -8.17 -10.64
N PHE A 38 -24.48 -8.15 -11.27
CA PHE A 38 -24.14 -7.30 -12.42
C PHE A 38 -23.35 -8.11 -13.44
N SER A 39 -23.85 -8.20 -14.68
CA SER A 39 -23.12 -8.89 -15.75
C SER A 39 -21.82 -8.13 -16.08
N LEU A 40 -20.71 -8.88 -16.16
CA LEU A 40 -19.38 -8.38 -16.54
C LEU A 40 -18.97 -8.85 -17.95
N GLY A 41 -19.89 -9.49 -18.68
CA GLY A 41 -19.64 -10.17 -19.95
C GLY A 41 -20.55 -11.39 -20.10
N GLU A 42 -20.31 -12.20 -21.13
CA GLU A 42 -21.17 -13.37 -21.43
C GLU A 42 -21.09 -14.45 -20.34
N ASP A 43 -19.90 -14.68 -19.77
CA ASP A 43 -19.65 -15.77 -18.82
C ASP A 43 -19.30 -15.31 -17.41
N LYS A 44 -19.30 -14.00 -17.14
CA LYS A 44 -18.93 -13.48 -15.81
C LYS A 44 -20.01 -12.58 -15.25
N THR A 45 -20.31 -12.78 -13.97
CA THR A 45 -21.25 -11.94 -13.22
C THR A 45 -20.62 -11.55 -11.88
N SER A 46 -20.59 -10.25 -11.58
CA SER A 46 -20.26 -9.75 -10.24
C SER A 46 -21.47 -9.90 -9.34
N LEU A 47 -21.27 -10.43 -8.13
CA LEU A 47 -22.30 -10.57 -7.12
C LEU A 47 -21.93 -9.70 -5.92
N VAL A 48 -22.92 -9.01 -5.36
CA VAL A 48 -22.74 -8.17 -4.17
C VAL A 48 -23.76 -8.55 -3.10
N LEU A 49 -23.29 -8.87 -1.91
CA LEU A 49 -24.12 -9.17 -0.76
C LEU A 49 -23.88 -8.13 0.33
N THR A 50 -24.92 -7.43 0.75
CA THR A 50 -24.86 -6.47 1.85
C THR A 50 -25.41 -7.11 3.12
N PHE A 51 -24.59 -7.10 4.16
CA PHE A 51 -24.91 -7.66 5.46
C PHE A 51 -25.04 -6.58 6.51
N ARG A 52 -25.81 -6.87 7.57
CA ARG A 52 -25.88 -6.05 8.77
C ARG A 52 -25.56 -6.88 10.00
N CYS A 53 -24.63 -6.38 10.82
CA CYS A 53 -24.32 -7.00 12.10
C CYS A 53 -25.49 -6.75 13.07
N LEU A 54 -26.04 -7.81 13.66
CA LEU A 54 -27.09 -7.64 14.68
C LEU A 54 -26.55 -7.09 16.01
N GLY A 55 -25.25 -7.27 16.28
CA GLY A 55 -24.59 -6.78 17.49
C GLY A 55 -24.27 -5.29 17.43
N CYS A 56 -23.39 -4.88 16.51
CA CYS A 56 -22.98 -3.46 16.39
C CYS A 56 -23.90 -2.63 15.49
N LYS A 57 -24.89 -3.24 14.81
CA LYS A 57 -25.85 -2.58 13.91
C LYS A 57 -25.27 -1.92 12.66
N HIS A 58 -23.97 -2.09 12.38
CA HIS A 58 -23.28 -1.60 11.20
C HIS A 58 -23.41 -2.56 10.01
N PHE A 59 -23.34 -2.01 8.80
CA PHE A 59 -23.41 -2.75 7.55
C PHE A 59 -22.00 -3.05 7.01
N TRP A 60 -21.88 -4.06 6.17
CA TRP A 60 -20.72 -4.29 5.31
C TRP A 60 -21.15 -5.02 4.04
N THR A 61 -20.24 -5.10 3.08
CA THR A 61 -20.47 -5.71 1.78
C THR A 61 -19.42 -6.76 1.51
N GLU A 62 -19.85 -7.85 0.87
CA GLU A 62 -19.00 -8.92 0.36
C GLU A 62 -19.23 -9.04 -1.14
N GLU A 63 -18.14 -9.20 -1.90
CA GLU A 63 -18.18 -9.25 -3.36
C GLU A 63 -17.70 -10.59 -3.86
N PHE A 64 -18.32 -11.08 -4.93
CA PHE A 64 -17.99 -12.36 -5.56
C PHE A 64 -17.96 -12.23 -7.07
N ILE A 65 -17.24 -13.12 -7.73
CA ILE A 65 -17.36 -13.35 -9.18
C ILE A 65 -17.95 -14.74 -9.38
N ALA A 66 -19.05 -14.82 -10.11
CA ALA A 66 -19.54 -16.06 -10.69
C ALA A 66 -19.04 -16.18 -12.13
N ALA A 67 -18.21 -17.19 -12.40
CA ALA A 67 -17.74 -17.54 -13.73
C ALA A 67 -18.50 -18.76 -14.25
N ARG A 68 -19.20 -18.60 -15.37
CA ARG A 68 -19.94 -19.66 -16.06
C ARG A 68 -18.97 -20.53 -16.84
N TYR A 69 -19.07 -21.84 -16.69
CA TYR A 69 -18.35 -22.81 -17.51
C TYR A 69 -19.29 -23.91 -18.00
N SER A 70 -18.94 -24.50 -19.15
CA SER A 70 -19.67 -25.63 -19.74
C SER A 70 -19.18 -26.93 -19.10
N LEU A 71 -20.12 -27.73 -18.59
CA LEU A 71 -19.86 -29.12 -18.18
C LEU A 71 -19.92 -30.04 -19.39
N ASP A 72 -20.86 -29.77 -20.30
CA ASP A 72 -21.06 -30.42 -21.58
C ASP A 72 -21.80 -29.48 -22.55
N SER A 73 -22.17 -29.97 -23.74
CA SER A 73 -22.82 -29.17 -24.79
C SER A 73 -24.19 -28.58 -24.41
N TYR A 74 -24.81 -29.02 -23.31
CA TYR A 74 -26.15 -28.62 -22.89
C TYR A 74 -26.22 -28.08 -21.45
N ASN A 75 -25.20 -28.35 -20.63
CA ASN A 75 -25.17 -28.00 -19.22
C ASN A 75 -24.06 -26.99 -18.90
N TYR A 76 -24.43 -26.00 -18.08
CA TYR A 76 -23.52 -24.98 -17.56
C TYR A 76 -23.54 -24.98 -16.03
N GLU A 77 -22.40 -24.67 -15.45
CA GLU A 77 -22.25 -24.45 -14.01
C GLU A 77 -21.53 -23.13 -13.74
N TYR A 78 -21.51 -22.71 -12.47
CA TYR A 78 -20.86 -21.48 -12.03
C TYR A 78 -19.84 -21.82 -10.96
N GLU A 79 -18.61 -21.40 -11.19
CA GLU A 79 -17.59 -21.31 -10.16
C GLU A 79 -17.73 -19.95 -9.46
N ILE A 80 -17.73 -19.92 -8.13
CA ILE A 80 -17.82 -18.69 -7.36
C ILE A 80 -16.52 -18.42 -6.62
N GLU A 81 -15.94 -17.27 -6.91
CA GLU A 81 -14.76 -16.75 -6.26
C GLU A 81 -15.15 -15.59 -5.32
N HIS A 82 -14.67 -15.63 -4.07
CA HIS A 82 -14.81 -14.53 -3.12
C HIS A 82 -13.74 -13.47 -3.42
N ILE A 83 -14.17 -12.25 -3.72
CA ILE A 83 -13.26 -11.14 -3.96
C ILE A 83 -12.92 -10.49 -2.64
N LYS A 84 -11.64 -10.57 -2.27
CA LYS A 84 -11.12 -9.75 -1.18
C LYS A 84 -10.89 -8.33 -1.69
N VAL A 85 -11.88 -7.46 -1.46
CA VAL A 85 -11.77 -6.03 -1.79
C VAL A 85 -10.78 -5.39 -0.83
N ILE A 86 -9.55 -5.21 -1.31
CA ILE A 86 -8.57 -4.36 -0.64
C ILE A 86 -8.72 -2.94 -1.19
N PRO A 87 -8.64 -1.90 -0.34
CA PRO A 87 -8.68 -0.53 -0.82
C PRO A 87 -7.58 -0.34 -1.87
N ASN A 88 -7.92 0.25 -3.01
CA ASN A 88 -6.90 0.79 -3.89
C ASN A 88 -6.10 1.79 -3.07
N LEU A 89 -4.83 1.46 -2.86
CA LEU A 89 -3.98 2.33 -2.10
C LEU A 89 -3.60 3.49 -3.02
N PRO A 90 -3.89 4.73 -2.61
CA PRO A 90 -3.55 5.90 -3.41
C PRO A 90 -2.02 6.03 -3.56
N SER A 91 -1.59 6.78 -4.56
CA SER A 91 -0.28 7.43 -4.56
C SER A 91 -0.49 8.86 -5.01
N ASP A 92 -0.16 9.79 -4.13
CA ASP A 92 -0.23 11.23 -4.35
C ASP A 92 1.06 11.79 -4.98
N ILE A 93 2.14 11.00 -4.97
CA ILE A 93 3.30 11.17 -5.84
C ILE A 93 3.51 9.92 -6.70
N PRO A 94 3.73 10.05 -8.02
CA PRO A 94 4.20 8.92 -8.80
C PRO A 94 5.64 8.60 -8.37
N ILE A 95 5.82 7.43 -7.76
CA ILE A 95 7.12 6.80 -7.50
C ILE A 95 7.48 6.05 -8.79
N SER A 96 8.66 6.34 -9.36
CA SER A 96 9.10 5.69 -10.60
C SER A 96 9.42 4.22 -10.40
N ASP A 97 9.40 3.47 -11.51
CA ASP A 97 9.76 2.04 -11.52
C ASP A 97 11.18 1.82 -10.97
N ASP A 98 12.13 2.71 -11.26
CA ASP A 98 13.50 2.61 -10.74
C ASP A 98 13.55 2.72 -9.21
N VAL A 99 12.79 3.66 -8.64
CA VAL A 99 12.71 3.80 -7.17
C VAL A 99 11.97 2.62 -6.55
N GLU A 100 10.94 2.09 -7.20
CA GLU A 100 10.25 0.88 -6.76
C GLU A 100 11.14 -0.36 -6.79
N ILE A 101 11.96 -0.51 -7.82
CA ILE A 101 12.94 -1.59 -7.93
C ILE A 101 13.97 -1.48 -6.80
N VAL A 102 14.43 -0.27 -6.50
CA VAL A 102 15.41 -0.04 -5.42
C VAL A 102 14.80 -0.24 -4.03
N SER A 103 13.58 0.23 -3.79
CA SER A 103 12.94 0.19 -2.46
C SER A 103 11.47 -0.26 -2.53
N PRO A 104 11.19 -1.53 -2.86
CA PRO A 104 9.82 -2.03 -3.03
C PRO A 104 9.06 -2.00 -1.70
N ILE A 105 9.73 -2.33 -0.59
CA ILE A 105 9.15 -2.26 0.76
C ILE A 105 8.95 -0.79 1.19
N GLY A 106 9.87 0.12 0.82
CA GLY A 106 9.71 1.56 1.06
C GLY A 106 8.43 2.10 0.40
N LYS A 107 8.20 1.76 -0.88
CA LYS A 107 6.94 2.06 -1.59
C LYS A 107 5.73 1.47 -0.88
N GLN A 108 5.78 0.19 -0.50
CA GLN A 108 4.66 -0.47 0.18
C GLN A 108 4.27 0.25 1.48
N ILE A 109 5.26 0.61 2.31
CA ILE A 109 5.04 1.33 3.57
C ILE A 109 4.49 2.73 3.32
N TYR A 110 5.05 3.45 2.35
CA TYR A 110 4.59 4.78 1.96
C TYR A 110 3.11 4.79 1.59
N VAL A 111 2.72 3.85 0.74
CA VAL A 111 1.36 3.72 0.22
C VAL A 111 0.37 3.31 1.34
N GLN A 112 0.81 2.52 2.33
CA GLN A 112 0.03 2.25 3.54
C GLN A 112 -0.12 3.49 4.44
N ALA A 113 0.94 4.29 4.58
CA ALA A 113 0.90 5.54 5.34
C ALA A 113 -0.07 6.56 4.70
N LEU A 114 -0.07 6.65 3.37
CA LEU A 114 -1.00 7.49 2.63
C LEU A 114 -2.45 7.03 2.79
N LYS A 115 -2.69 5.70 2.82
CA LYS A 115 -4.02 5.18 3.16
C LYS A 115 -4.43 5.58 4.57
N ALA A 116 -3.54 5.50 5.56
CA ALA A 116 -3.82 5.94 6.91
C ALA A 116 -4.19 7.44 6.96
N GLU A 117 -3.47 8.30 6.23
CA GLU A 117 -3.80 9.73 6.10
C GLU A 117 -5.19 9.94 5.49
N HIS A 118 -5.51 9.25 4.39
CA HIS A 118 -6.83 9.38 3.74
C HIS A 118 -7.99 8.95 4.65
N GLU A 119 -7.73 8.03 5.57
CA GLU A 119 -8.68 7.58 6.59
C GLU A 119 -8.62 8.43 7.87
N GLN A 120 -7.89 9.54 7.88
CA GLN A 120 -7.73 10.47 9.01
C GLN A 120 -7.10 9.81 10.26
N LEU A 121 -6.26 8.79 10.04
CA LEU A 121 -5.47 8.12 11.07
C LEU A 121 -4.08 8.76 11.21
N ASP A 122 -4.07 10.07 11.46
CA ASP A 122 -2.91 10.97 11.32
C ASP A 122 -1.67 10.49 12.09
N HIS A 123 -1.82 10.08 13.35
CA HIS A 123 -0.70 9.56 14.15
C HIS A 123 -0.08 8.28 13.56
N ILE A 124 -0.88 7.45 12.90
CA ILE A 124 -0.39 6.24 12.22
C ILE A 124 0.27 6.62 10.90
N ALA A 125 -0.29 7.59 10.17
CA ALA A 125 0.29 8.10 8.93
C ALA A 125 1.70 8.68 9.16
N GLY A 126 1.88 9.53 10.18
CA GLY A 126 3.19 10.09 10.54
C GLY A 126 4.26 9.03 10.84
N ILE A 127 3.92 8.02 11.64
CA ILE A 127 4.80 6.87 11.92
C ILE A 127 5.11 6.09 10.64
N GLY A 128 4.11 5.89 9.79
CA GLY A 128 4.26 5.21 8.50
C GLY A 128 5.21 5.96 7.56
N TYR A 129 5.07 7.28 7.43
CA TYR A 129 5.97 8.10 6.61
C TYR A 129 7.41 8.11 7.13
N ARG A 130 7.60 8.20 8.45
CA ARG A 130 8.93 8.04 9.07
C ARG A 130 9.56 6.69 8.68
N LYS A 131 8.77 5.61 8.75
CA LYS A 131 9.25 4.28 8.39
C LYS A 131 9.57 4.17 6.90
N ALA A 132 8.75 4.73 6.03
CA ALA A 132 9.00 4.76 4.59
C ALA A 132 10.33 5.46 4.25
N LEU A 133 10.57 6.63 4.87
CA LEU A 133 11.84 7.36 4.73
C LEU A 133 13.05 6.48 5.05
N GLU A 134 12.98 5.70 6.14
CA GLU A 134 14.09 4.84 6.54
C GLU A 134 14.45 3.83 5.45
N PHE A 135 13.45 3.20 4.84
CA PHE A 135 13.67 2.24 3.75
C PHE A 135 14.23 2.94 2.51
N PHE A 136 13.61 4.02 2.01
CA PHE A 136 14.11 4.71 0.83
C PHE A 136 15.57 5.17 0.97
N VAL A 137 15.92 5.74 2.12
CA VAL A 137 17.28 6.22 2.38
C VAL A 137 18.28 5.07 2.53
N LYS A 138 17.95 4.02 3.29
CA LYS A 138 18.86 2.90 3.50
C LYS A 138 19.06 2.10 2.22
N ASP A 139 17.99 1.77 1.52
CA ASP A 139 18.03 1.00 0.27
C ASP A 139 18.85 1.74 -0.79
N PHE A 140 18.64 3.06 -0.96
CA PHE A 140 19.46 3.88 -1.85
C PHE A 140 20.94 3.93 -1.42
N SER A 141 21.19 4.01 -0.11
CA SER A 141 22.57 3.99 0.42
C SER A 141 23.26 2.65 0.17
N ILE A 142 22.53 1.54 0.23
CA ILE A 142 23.05 0.19 -0.07
C ILE A 142 23.38 0.08 -1.56
N VAL A 143 22.49 0.52 -2.45
CA VAL A 143 22.73 0.52 -3.91
C VAL A 143 24.00 1.28 -4.28
N THR A 144 24.27 2.41 -3.60
CA THR A 144 25.44 3.25 -3.87
C THR A 144 26.68 2.84 -3.07
N ASN A 145 26.56 1.96 -2.07
CA ASN A 145 27.64 1.51 -1.19
C ASN A 145 27.48 0.01 -0.82
N PRO A 146 27.51 -0.92 -1.79
CA PRO A 146 27.13 -2.33 -1.56
C PRO A 146 28.04 -3.03 -0.54
N ASP A 147 29.32 -2.67 -0.46
CA ASP A 147 30.28 -3.25 0.50
C ASP A 147 29.96 -2.93 1.98
N ASP A 148 29.10 -1.94 2.22
CA ASP A 148 28.72 -1.47 3.55
C ASP A 148 27.27 -1.85 3.93
N GLU A 149 26.61 -2.74 3.19
CA GLU A 149 25.21 -3.16 3.40
C GLU A 149 24.92 -3.54 4.86
N ASP A 150 25.67 -4.50 5.40
CA ASP A 150 25.54 -4.97 6.79
C ASP A 150 25.67 -3.83 7.82
N LYS A 151 26.48 -2.82 7.52
CA LYS A 151 26.66 -1.65 8.39
C LYS A 151 25.47 -0.71 8.27
N ILE A 152 25.01 -0.43 7.04
CA ILE A 152 23.88 0.46 6.76
C ILE A 152 22.61 -0.05 7.45
N ILE A 153 22.33 -1.36 7.37
CA ILE A 153 21.16 -1.97 8.01
C ILE A 153 21.15 -1.71 9.52
N LYS A 154 22.30 -1.86 10.18
CA LYS A 154 22.45 -1.74 11.65
C LYS A 154 22.53 -0.30 12.15
N MET A 155 22.87 0.65 11.29
CA MET A 155 22.98 2.07 11.67
C MET A 155 21.60 2.71 11.84
N SER A 156 21.52 3.70 12.73
CA SER A 156 20.32 4.55 12.81
C SER A 156 20.16 5.38 11.53
N LEU A 157 18.93 5.73 11.18
CA LEU A 157 18.65 6.52 9.97
C LEU A 157 19.48 7.81 9.89
N LYS A 158 19.58 8.56 10.99
CA LYS A 158 20.39 9.79 11.05
C LYS A 158 21.85 9.52 10.71
N GLN A 159 22.44 8.46 11.27
CA GLN A 159 23.82 8.10 10.99
C GLN A 159 24.02 7.66 9.53
N VAL A 160 23.05 6.95 8.94
CA VAL A 160 23.09 6.58 7.52
C VAL A 160 23.09 7.83 6.65
N ILE A 161 22.17 8.77 6.91
CA ILE A 161 22.09 10.04 6.18
C ILE A 161 23.41 10.82 6.29
N GLU A 162 23.94 11.00 7.50
CA GLU A 162 25.16 11.78 7.73
C GLU A 162 26.39 11.15 7.06
N LYS A 163 26.49 9.82 7.06
CA LYS A 163 27.65 9.09 6.57
C LYS A 163 27.62 8.83 5.06
N TYR A 164 26.50 8.38 4.51
CA TYR A 164 26.42 7.87 3.13
C TYR A 164 25.82 8.86 2.13
N ILE A 165 24.96 9.79 2.57
CA ILE A 165 24.42 10.82 1.68
C ILE A 165 25.40 11.99 1.60
N LYS A 166 26.13 12.06 0.47
CA LYS A 166 27.12 13.12 0.19
C LYS A 166 26.53 14.36 -0.49
N ASP A 167 25.42 14.18 -1.16
CA ASP A 167 24.72 15.28 -1.83
C ASP A 167 23.94 16.09 -0.80
N GLU A 168 24.30 17.37 -0.64
CA GLU A 168 23.77 18.22 0.42
C GLU A 168 22.26 18.52 0.25
N ASP A 169 21.74 18.53 -0.97
CA ASP A 169 20.31 18.75 -1.22
C ASP A 169 19.50 17.52 -0.79
N LEU A 170 19.93 16.32 -1.19
CA LEU A 170 19.31 15.07 -0.71
C LEU A 170 19.42 14.95 0.80
N LYS A 171 20.60 15.29 1.35
CA LYS A 171 20.85 15.23 2.79
C LYS A 171 19.93 16.17 3.55
N THR A 172 19.66 17.36 3.01
CA THR A 172 18.74 18.34 3.60
C THR A 172 17.32 17.78 3.67
N PHE A 173 16.79 17.24 2.56
CA PHE A 173 15.47 16.60 2.56
C PHE A 173 15.41 15.41 3.52
N ALA A 174 16.42 14.54 3.52
CA ALA A 174 16.46 13.36 4.35
C ALA A 174 16.54 13.69 5.84
N LEU A 175 17.37 14.68 6.24
CA LEU A 175 17.48 15.12 7.63
C LEU A 175 16.20 15.81 8.10
N ALA A 176 15.63 16.72 7.31
CA ALA A 176 14.38 17.38 7.65
C ALA A 176 13.26 16.34 7.85
N SER A 177 13.14 15.38 6.93
CA SER A 177 12.19 14.27 7.05
C SER A 177 12.47 13.43 8.31
N ALA A 178 13.74 13.14 8.63
CA ALA A 178 14.08 12.36 9.82
C ALA A 178 13.76 13.11 11.12
N TYR A 179 13.92 14.44 11.16
CA TYR A 179 13.60 15.26 12.34
C TYR A 179 12.10 15.29 12.61
N ILE A 180 11.28 15.55 11.59
CA ILE A 180 9.83 15.55 11.76
C ILE A 180 9.31 14.13 11.98
N GLY A 181 9.83 13.14 11.25
CA GLY A 181 9.47 11.74 11.44
C GLY A 181 9.80 11.23 12.86
N ASN A 182 10.88 11.72 13.48
CA ASN A 182 11.15 11.44 14.88
C ASN A 182 10.06 11.98 15.80
N ASP A 183 9.60 13.21 15.58
CA ASP A 183 8.54 13.83 16.36
C ASP A 183 7.18 13.14 16.19
N GLU A 184 6.90 12.54 15.03
CA GLU A 184 5.68 11.74 14.80
C GLU A 184 5.69 10.37 15.52
N GLY A 185 6.87 9.89 15.94
CA GLY A 185 6.99 8.58 16.62
C GLY A 185 7.43 8.67 18.09
N HIS A 186 7.83 9.83 18.58
CA HIS A 186 8.27 10.03 19.97
C HIS A 186 7.27 10.87 20.75
N TYR A 187 7.22 10.64 22.07
CA TYR A 187 6.31 11.37 22.97
C TYR A 187 6.58 12.88 22.99
N TYR A 188 7.86 13.27 22.96
CA TYR A 188 8.27 14.67 22.93
C TYR A 188 8.59 15.10 21.49
N ARG A 189 8.04 16.25 21.09
CA ARG A 189 8.26 16.85 19.76
C ARG A 189 9.26 17.99 19.85
N ASN A 190 10.27 17.95 19.00
CA ASN A 190 11.32 18.98 18.92
C ASN A 190 10.92 20.13 17.99
N ASN A 191 10.03 19.88 17.02
CA ASN A 191 9.58 20.81 16.00
C ASN A 191 8.04 20.99 16.09
N PRO A 192 7.53 21.66 17.14
CA PRO A 192 6.09 21.74 17.40
C PRO A 192 5.32 22.57 16.36
N ASP A 193 6.01 23.39 15.56
CA ASP A 193 5.46 24.18 14.46
C ASP A 193 5.28 23.36 13.16
N LYS A 194 5.65 22.08 13.16
CA LYS A 194 5.60 21.17 12.02
C LYS A 194 4.71 19.96 12.31
N ASP A 195 4.22 19.30 11.27
CA ASP A 195 3.39 18.09 11.36
C ASP A 195 3.73 17.03 10.30
N PHE A 196 2.96 15.94 10.27
CA PHE A 196 3.16 14.86 9.31
C PHE A 196 2.97 15.31 7.84
N THR A 197 2.27 16.42 7.59
CA THR A 197 2.13 17.01 6.25
C THR A 197 3.45 17.61 5.80
N ASP A 198 4.19 18.25 6.69
CA ASP A 198 5.55 18.73 6.39
C ASP A 198 6.52 17.56 6.19
N LEU A 199 6.45 16.54 7.05
CA LEU A 199 7.21 15.30 6.87
C LEU A 199 6.98 14.71 5.47
N LYS A 200 5.72 14.59 5.05
CA LYS A 200 5.34 14.07 3.76
C LYS A 200 5.93 14.88 2.60
N LYS A 201 5.88 16.22 2.67
CA LYS A 201 6.51 17.11 1.68
C LYS A 201 8.03 16.89 1.59
N TYR A 202 8.71 16.77 2.72
CA TYR A 202 10.16 16.54 2.73
C TYR A 202 10.52 15.14 2.22
N LEU A 203 9.72 14.13 2.56
CA LEU A 203 9.85 12.76 2.06
C LEU A 203 9.68 12.71 0.54
N HIS A 204 8.70 13.44 -0.01
CA HIS A 204 8.56 13.59 -1.47
C HIS A 204 9.81 14.18 -2.10
N GLY A 205 10.37 15.23 -1.50
CA GLY A 205 11.65 15.83 -1.93
C GLY A 205 12.78 14.80 -1.96
N ALA A 206 12.93 14.01 -0.89
CA ALA A 206 13.93 12.95 -0.81
C ALA A 206 13.74 11.88 -1.91
N ILE A 207 12.51 11.39 -2.11
CA ILE A 207 12.18 10.39 -3.13
C ILE A 207 12.49 10.90 -4.54
N ARG A 208 12.07 12.13 -4.87
CA ARG A 208 12.34 12.76 -6.17
C ARG A 208 13.83 12.94 -6.43
N TYR A 209 14.58 13.26 -5.38
CA TYR A 209 16.01 13.44 -5.51
C TYR A 209 16.75 12.10 -5.67
N ILE A 210 16.29 11.05 -4.98
CA ILE A 210 16.75 9.67 -5.21
C ILE A 210 16.48 9.25 -6.66
N GLU A 211 15.26 9.47 -7.17
CA GLU A 211 14.88 9.22 -8.56
C GLU A 211 15.84 9.94 -9.54
N MET A 212 16.08 11.22 -9.32
CA MET A 212 17.03 12.00 -10.12
C MET A 212 18.45 11.39 -10.08
N LYS A 213 18.92 10.93 -8.92
CA LYS A 213 20.24 10.32 -8.79
C LYS A 213 20.35 8.95 -9.46
N LEU A 214 19.31 8.12 -9.39
CA LEU A 214 19.28 6.85 -10.11
C LEU A 214 19.37 7.09 -11.63
N ASN A 215 18.58 8.01 -12.16
CA ASN A 215 18.64 8.42 -13.56
C ASN A 215 20.03 8.95 -13.96
N PHE A 216 20.66 9.73 -13.08
CA PHE A 216 22.00 10.24 -13.30
C PHE A 216 23.04 9.10 -13.38
N LEU A 217 22.93 8.08 -12.51
CA LEU A 217 23.85 6.93 -12.51
C LEU A 217 23.74 6.12 -13.80
N ASP A 218 22.52 5.87 -14.27
CA ASP A 218 22.27 5.21 -15.57
C ASP A 218 22.89 6.02 -16.74
N ALA A 219 22.62 7.32 -16.80
CA ALA A 219 23.21 8.20 -17.80
C ALA A 219 24.75 8.23 -17.73
N GLN A 220 25.32 8.24 -16.53
CA GLN A 220 26.76 8.19 -16.31
C GLN A 220 27.36 6.87 -16.80
N GLU A 221 26.66 5.75 -16.63
CA GLU A 221 27.07 4.46 -17.17
C GLU A 221 27.16 4.51 -18.70
N LEU A 222 26.14 5.04 -19.37
CA LEU A 222 26.12 5.19 -20.84
C LEU A 222 27.31 6.02 -21.33
N VAL A 223 27.55 7.18 -20.72
CA VAL A 223 28.67 8.08 -21.08
C VAL A 223 30.02 7.39 -20.84
N ASN A 224 30.17 6.61 -19.77
CA ASN A 224 31.43 5.92 -19.48
C ASN A 224 31.66 4.69 -20.38
N ARG A 225 30.61 4.00 -20.82
CA ARG A 225 30.69 2.91 -21.81
C ARG A 225 31.27 3.44 -23.13
N SER A 226 30.85 4.62 -23.59
CA SER A 226 31.35 5.24 -24.82
C SER A 226 32.83 5.64 -24.79
N LYS A 227 33.47 5.73 -23.62
CA LYS A 227 34.90 6.06 -23.46
C LYS A 227 35.82 4.83 -23.42
N LYS A 228 35.25 3.63 -23.30
CA LYS A 228 35.98 2.35 -23.30
C LYS A 228 35.94 1.63 -24.65
N SER A 229 35.14 2.14 -25.59
CA SER A 229 35.15 1.81 -27.02
C SER A 229 36.20 2.65 -27.75
#